data_AF-A0A1C6UUA0-F1
#
_entry.id   AF-A0A1C6UUA0-F1
#
_cell.length_a   1.000
_cell.length_b   1.000
_cell.length_c   1.000
_cell.angle_alpha   90.00
_cell.angle_beta   90.00
_cell.angle_gamma   90.00
#
_symmetry.space_group_name_H-M   'P 1'
#
loop_
_entity.id
_entity.type
_entity.pdbx_description
1 polymer ?
#
loop_
_entity_poly.entity_id
_entity_poly.type
_entity_poly.pdbx_seq_one_letter_code
_entity_poly.pdbx_strand_id
1 'polypeptide(L)'
;MRTCRATAAGKLTVVLATLVLVAAGCGGGPSPQAWAASVCSALTPWRAEISKLTSSTDQQMTAQTTPAQAKENLVRLFGGAEQASETARRKVEQAGIPEAEHGAEVSEGFRASLAKMRDAYGRARDTIDGLSTGQPAAFYDGVRAAVETLNKEYDASALDTSRLNSEELKRAFDEVPECR
;
A
#
# COMPACT_ATOMS: atom_id res chain seq x y z
N MET A 1 41.18 0.28 63.92
CA MET A 1 40.94 1.73 64.09
C MET A 1 40.15 2.23 62.87
N ARG A 2 39.00 2.86 63.16
CA ARG A 2 38.25 3.84 62.36
C ARG A 2 37.85 3.50 60.91
N THR A 3 36.55 3.23 60.82
CA THR A 3 35.63 3.32 59.67
C THR A 3 35.70 4.63 58.89
N CYS A 4 35.45 4.56 57.58
CA CYS A 4 34.61 5.52 56.85
C CYS A 4 33.66 4.75 55.92
N ARG A 5 32.37 5.08 56.03
CA ARG A 5 31.24 4.61 55.21
C ARG A 5 30.92 5.66 54.12
N ALA A 6 30.02 5.24 53.22
CA ALA A 6 29.10 6.01 52.36
C ALA A 6 29.55 6.11 50.88
N THR A 7 28.75 5.86 49.83
CA THR A 7 27.31 5.52 49.69
C THR A 7 27.02 5.05 48.25
N ALA A 8 25.96 4.24 48.09
CA ALA A 8 24.97 4.19 46.98
C ALA A 8 25.44 3.89 45.53
N ALA A 9 25.04 2.75 44.93
CA ALA A 9 23.80 2.53 44.14
C ALA A 9 23.86 3.18 42.74
N GLY A 10 23.53 2.55 41.61
CA GLY A 10 23.04 1.22 41.31
C GLY A 10 22.84 1.08 39.77
N LYS A 11 22.55 -0.16 39.33
CA LYS A 11 21.84 -0.58 38.10
C LYS A 11 22.29 0.02 36.76
N LEU A 12 23.12 -0.74 36.03
CA LEU A 12 23.34 -0.56 34.59
C LEU A 12 22.17 -1.21 33.81
N THR A 13 21.24 -0.39 33.32
CA THR A 13 20.27 -0.80 32.30
C THR A 13 20.70 -0.13 31.00
N VAL A 14 21.25 -0.91 30.07
CA VAL A 14 21.68 -0.45 28.76
C VAL A 14 20.43 -0.17 27.92
N VAL A 15 20.10 1.11 27.73
CA VAL A 15 19.11 1.56 26.76
C VAL A 15 19.85 1.76 25.43
N LEU A 16 19.54 0.92 24.43
CA LEU A 16 19.91 1.17 23.04
C LEU A 16 19.18 2.43 22.57
N ALA A 17 19.90 3.53 22.45
CA ALA A 17 19.43 4.73 21.77
C ALA A 17 19.60 4.51 20.24
N THR A 18 18.51 4.20 19.54
CA THR A 18 18.45 4.36 18.09
C THR A 18 18.51 5.84 17.75
N LEU A 19 19.66 6.26 17.24
CA LEU A 19 19.88 7.60 16.68
C LEU A 19 19.00 7.78 15.44
N VAL A 20 17.80 8.34 15.61
CA VAL A 20 17.06 8.95 14.50
C VAL A 20 17.71 10.32 14.26
N LEU A 21 18.70 10.35 13.36
CA LEU A 21 19.22 11.61 12.81
C LEU A 21 18.15 12.23 11.91
N VAL A 22 17.28 13.05 12.48
CA VAL A 22 16.47 14.00 11.69
C VAL A 22 17.36 15.18 11.35
N ALA A 23 18.13 15.05 10.27
CA ALA A 23 18.79 16.18 9.64
C ALA A 23 17.71 17.02 8.93
N ALA A 24 17.07 17.93 9.65
CA ALA A 24 16.33 19.04 9.04
C ALA A 24 17.35 20.05 8.48
N GLY A 25 17.90 19.73 7.31
CA GLY A 25 18.74 20.61 6.50
C GLY A 25 17.89 21.34 5.45
N CYS A 26 18.16 22.63 5.28
CA CYS A 26 17.45 23.58 4.43
C CYS A 26 17.09 23.08 3.01
N GLY A 27 15.80 23.08 2.66
CA GLY A 27 15.31 23.18 1.27
C GLY A 27 15.40 21.94 0.38
N GLY A 28 15.75 20.78 0.94
CA GLY A 28 15.90 19.50 0.22
C GLY A 28 14.74 18.52 0.45
N GLY A 29 14.52 17.61 -0.50
CA GLY A 29 13.58 16.49 -0.36
C GLY A 29 14.13 15.38 0.57
N PRO A 30 13.37 14.31 0.87
CA PRO A 30 13.94 13.15 1.56
C PRO A 30 15.06 12.50 0.76
N SER A 31 16.01 11.89 1.45
CA SER A 31 16.98 11.01 0.80
C SER A 31 16.28 9.82 0.13
N PRO A 32 16.88 9.21 -0.89
CA PRO A 32 16.28 8.06 -1.59
C PRO A 32 15.94 6.89 -0.66
N GLN A 33 16.76 6.61 0.35
CA GLN A 33 16.49 5.58 1.37
C GLN A 33 15.29 5.96 2.25
N ALA A 34 15.22 7.20 2.74
CA ALA A 34 14.11 7.64 3.57
C ALA A 34 12.78 7.63 2.81
N TRP A 35 12.82 8.02 1.54
CA TRP A 35 11.66 7.97 0.66
C TRP A 35 11.25 6.53 0.34
N ALA A 36 12.17 5.65 -0.03
CA ALA A 36 11.89 4.23 -0.29
C ALA A 36 11.28 3.53 0.93
N ALA A 37 11.82 3.75 2.13
CA ALA A 37 11.25 3.22 3.38
C ALA A 37 9.81 3.71 3.62
N SER A 38 9.56 5.00 3.37
CA SER A 38 8.22 5.60 3.50
C SER A 38 7.23 5.02 2.49
N VAL A 39 7.64 4.86 1.23
CA VAL A 39 6.82 4.26 0.17
C VAL A 39 6.52 2.80 0.48
N CYS A 40 7.51 1.99 0.89
CA CYS A 40 7.25 0.60 1.23
C CYS A 40 6.35 0.45 2.45
N SER A 41 6.55 1.26 3.49
CA SER A 41 5.63 1.33 4.64
C SER A 41 4.20 1.71 4.24
N ALA A 42 4.04 2.60 3.26
CA ALA A 42 2.75 2.98 2.72
C ALA A 42 2.08 1.83 1.96
N LEU A 43 2.87 1.07 1.20
CA LEU A 43 2.37 0.00 0.33
C LEU A 43 2.12 -1.32 1.06
N THR A 44 2.77 -1.60 2.20
CA THR A 44 2.60 -2.87 2.92
C THR A 44 1.14 -3.17 3.31
N PRO A 45 0.40 -2.26 3.97
CA PRO A 45 -1.02 -2.49 4.27
C PRO A 45 -1.87 -2.63 3.00
N TRP A 46 -1.55 -1.87 1.95
CA TRP A 46 -2.25 -1.95 0.67
C TRP A 46 -2.07 -3.33 0.01
N ARG A 47 -0.84 -3.85 -0.06
CA ARG A 47 -0.56 -5.20 -0.59
C ARG A 47 -1.29 -6.29 0.19
N ALA A 48 -1.34 -6.17 1.51
CA ALA A 48 -2.10 -7.10 2.35
C ALA A 48 -3.60 -7.07 2.02
N GLU A 49 -4.18 -5.89 1.81
CA GLU A 49 -5.59 -5.75 1.42
C GLU A 49 -5.86 -6.33 0.02
N ILE A 50 -4.98 -6.09 -0.96
CA ILE A 50 -5.12 -6.65 -2.30
C ILE A 50 -5.01 -8.18 -2.28
N SER A 51 -4.07 -8.75 -1.52
CA SER A 51 -3.94 -10.21 -1.38
C SER A 51 -5.18 -10.85 -0.75
N LYS A 52 -5.78 -10.18 0.23
CA LYS A 52 -7.04 -10.60 0.85
C LYS A 52 -8.21 -10.54 -0.14
N LEU A 53 -8.23 -9.54 -1.03
CA LEU A 53 -9.29 -9.40 -2.03
C LEU A 53 -9.34 -10.59 -2.99
N THR A 54 -8.20 -11.06 -3.49
CA THR A 54 -8.15 -12.22 -4.41
C THR A 54 -8.73 -13.47 -3.74
N SER A 55 -8.24 -13.83 -2.55
CA SER A 55 -8.73 -15.02 -1.83
C SER A 55 -10.21 -14.91 -1.41
N SER A 56 -10.64 -13.72 -0.99
CA SER A 56 -12.03 -13.50 -0.56
C SER A 56 -13.01 -13.49 -1.72
N THR A 57 -12.62 -12.96 -2.89
CA THR A 57 -13.47 -12.93 -4.08
C THR A 57 -13.76 -14.33 -4.57
N ASP A 58 -12.72 -15.17 -4.71
CA ASP A 58 -12.89 -16.58 -5.10
C ASP A 58 -13.79 -17.34 -4.11
N GLN A 59 -13.65 -17.05 -2.82
CA GLN A 59 -14.53 -17.61 -1.79
C GLN A 59 -15.98 -17.16 -1.96
N GLN A 60 -16.25 -15.86 -2.20
CA GLN A 60 -17.63 -15.38 -2.40
C GLN A 60 -18.27 -15.96 -3.67
N MET A 61 -17.47 -16.26 -4.70
CA MET A 61 -17.94 -16.86 -5.95
C MET A 61 -18.24 -18.36 -5.84
N THR A 62 -17.65 -19.05 -4.86
CA THR A 62 -17.76 -20.52 -4.70
C THR A 62 -18.55 -20.95 -3.46
N ALA A 63 -18.71 -20.07 -2.48
CA ALA A 63 -19.49 -20.33 -1.28
C ALA A 63 -20.99 -20.45 -1.60
N GLN A 64 -21.71 -21.26 -0.82
CA GLN A 64 -23.18 -21.36 -0.87
C GLN A 64 -23.83 -20.13 -0.23
N THR A 65 -23.55 -18.94 -0.76
CA THR A 65 -24.15 -17.67 -0.33
C THR A 65 -25.25 -17.24 -1.29
N THR A 66 -26.23 -16.49 -0.79
CA THR A 66 -27.23 -15.89 -1.66
C THR A 66 -26.60 -14.75 -2.48
N PRO A 67 -27.07 -14.45 -3.70
CA PRO A 67 -26.56 -13.34 -4.49
C PRO A 67 -26.57 -11.99 -3.74
N ALA A 68 -27.56 -11.77 -2.86
CA ALA A 68 -27.62 -10.56 -2.04
C ALA A 68 -26.47 -10.48 -1.02
N GLN A 69 -26.17 -11.58 -0.33
CA GLN A 69 -25.04 -11.65 0.60
C GLN A 69 -23.70 -11.54 -0.13
N ALA A 70 -23.57 -12.23 -1.26
CA ALA A 70 -22.38 -12.15 -2.10
C ALA A 70 -22.14 -10.70 -2.56
N LYS A 71 -23.20 -10.01 -3.03
CA LYS A 71 -23.15 -8.60 -3.43
C LYS A 71 -22.62 -7.71 -2.30
N GLU A 72 -23.24 -7.76 -1.12
CA GLU A 72 -22.84 -6.95 0.03
C GLU A 72 -21.36 -7.18 0.38
N ASN A 73 -20.94 -8.45 0.44
CA ASN A 73 -19.57 -8.81 0.76
C ASN A 73 -18.57 -8.32 -0.30
N LEU A 74 -18.89 -8.50 -1.58
CA LEU A 74 -18.04 -8.09 -2.69
C LEU A 74 -17.93 -6.56 -2.73
N VAL A 75 -19.03 -5.82 -2.63
CA VAL A 75 -19.03 -4.35 -2.58
C VAL A 75 -18.12 -3.85 -1.45
N ARG A 76 -18.22 -4.46 -0.26
CA ARG A 76 -17.34 -4.11 0.87
C ARG A 76 -15.87 -4.45 0.59
N LEU A 77 -15.58 -5.59 -0.04
CA LEU A 77 -14.21 -6.00 -0.38
C LEU A 77 -13.57 -5.04 -1.40
N PHE A 78 -14.25 -4.76 -2.51
CA PHE A 78 -13.76 -3.85 -3.54
C PHE A 78 -13.64 -2.42 -3.03
N GLY A 79 -14.60 -1.96 -2.20
CA GLY A 79 -14.49 -0.67 -1.51
C GLY A 79 -13.31 -0.58 -0.54
N GLY A 80 -12.96 -1.69 0.13
CA GLY A 80 -11.76 -1.77 0.97
C GLY A 80 -10.48 -1.58 0.17
N ALA A 81 -10.36 -2.25 -0.98
CA ALA A 81 -9.20 -2.13 -1.87
C ALA A 81 -9.07 -0.73 -2.51
N GLU A 82 -10.19 -0.10 -2.87
CA GLU A 82 -10.23 1.30 -3.33
C GLU A 82 -9.68 2.24 -2.25
N GLN A 83 -10.18 2.13 -1.02
CA GLN A 83 -9.75 2.97 0.11
C GLN A 83 -8.28 2.73 0.49
N ALA A 84 -7.83 1.47 0.43
CA ALA A 84 -6.43 1.12 0.68
C ALA A 84 -5.51 1.73 -0.39
N SER A 85 -5.91 1.67 -1.67
CA SER A 85 -5.16 2.25 -2.79
C SER A 85 -5.04 3.77 -2.66
N GLU A 86 -6.13 4.44 -2.31
CA GLU A 86 -6.14 5.89 -2.07
C GLU A 86 -5.32 6.27 -0.82
N THR A 87 -5.36 5.46 0.24
CA THR A 87 -4.54 5.69 1.43
C THR A 87 -3.06 5.56 1.12
N ALA A 88 -2.66 4.54 0.36
CA ALA A 88 -1.29 4.40 -0.12
C ALA A 88 -0.89 5.61 -0.99
N ARG A 89 -1.75 6.05 -1.92
CA ARG A 89 -1.49 7.23 -2.77
C ARG A 89 -1.17 8.47 -1.94
N ARG A 90 -2.00 8.77 -0.94
CA ARG A 90 -1.80 9.93 -0.05
C ARG A 90 -0.52 9.81 0.77
N LYS A 91 -0.16 8.61 1.22
CA LYS A 91 1.08 8.40 1.97
C LYS A 91 2.33 8.58 1.09
N VAL A 92 2.29 8.15 -0.17
CA VAL A 92 3.36 8.44 -1.14
C VAL A 92 3.44 9.95 -1.41
N GLU A 93 2.31 10.63 -1.55
CA GLU A 93 2.25 12.09 -1.68
C GLU A 93 2.85 12.80 -0.45
N GLN A 94 2.54 12.33 0.76
CA GLN A 94 3.12 12.83 2.01
C GLN A 94 4.61 12.55 2.15
N ALA A 95 5.11 11.45 1.57
CA ALA A 95 6.54 11.16 1.53
C ALA A 95 7.31 12.18 0.67
N GLY A 96 6.63 12.90 -0.24
CA GLY A 96 7.24 13.95 -1.04
C GLY A 96 8.02 13.41 -2.25
N ILE A 97 9.03 14.17 -2.67
CA ILE A 97 9.87 13.88 -3.85
C ILE A 97 11.27 13.54 -3.37
N PRO A 98 11.81 12.35 -3.68
CA PRO A 98 13.16 11.97 -3.26
C PRO A 98 14.22 12.81 -3.96
N GLU A 99 15.31 13.07 -3.27
CA GLU A 99 16.55 13.63 -3.83
C GLU A 99 17.28 12.56 -4.64
N ALA A 100 16.75 12.25 -5.82
CA ALA A 100 17.34 11.31 -6.76
C ALA A 100 17.17 11.82 -8.18
N GLU A 101 18.00 11.28 -9.09
CA GLU A 101 17.73 11.38 -10.52
C GLU A 101 16.30 10.89 -10.82
N HIS A 102 15.53 11.70 -11.55
CA HIS A 102 14.12 11.46 -11.88
C HIS A 102 13.18 11.28 -10.67
N GLY A 103 13.54 11.78 -9.48
CA GLY A 103 12.73 11.60 -8.27
C GLY A 103 11.30 12.13 -8.38
N ALA A 104 11.09 13.23 -9.11
CA ALA A 104 9.76 13.82 -9.31
C ALA A 104 8.88 12.92 -10.18
N GLU A 105 9.42 12.44 -11.29
CA GLU A 105 8.75 11.53 -12.23
C GLU A 105 8.43 10.19 -11.56
N VAL A 106 9.35 9.67 -10.73
CA VAL A 106 9.12 8.45 -9.95
C VAL A 106 7.98 8.66 -8.94
N SER A 107 8.02 9.73 -8.15
CA SER A 107 6.97 10.05 -7.17
C SER A 107 5.61 10.29 -7.81
N GLU A 108 5.56 10.97 -8.96
CA GLU A 108 4.34 11.09 -9.77
C GLU A 108 3.84 9.72 -10.26
N GLY A 109 4.73 8.89 -10.81
CA GLY A 109 4.40 7.55 -11.29
C GLY A 109 3.72 6.71 -10.22
N PHE A 110 4.31 6.60 -9.02
CA PHE A 110 3.68 5.87 -7.91
C PHE A 110 2.29 6.40 -7.58
N ARG A 111 2.12 7.73 -7.50
CA ARG A 111 0.82 8.34 -7.21
C ARG A 111 -0.20 8.08 -8.32
N ALA A 112 0.21 8.18 -9.59
CA ALA A 112 -0.63 7.96 -10.75
C ALA A 112 -1.12 6.50 -10.83
N SER A 113 -0.22 5.54 -10.61
CA SER A 113 -0.61 4.12 -10.61
C SER A 113 -1.51 3.77 -9.43
N LEU A 114 -1.24 4.28 -8.22
CA LEU A 114 -2.14 4.07 -7.08
C LEU A 114 -3.52 4.74 -7.30
N ALA A 115 -3.58 5.88 -7.98
CA ALA A 115 -4.85 6.51 -8.37
C ALA A 115 -5.62 5.68 -9.39
N LYS A 116 -4.96 5.17 -10.44
CA LYS A 116 -5.59 4.26 -11.43
C LYS A 116 -6.14 3.01 -10.74
N MET A 117 -5.40 2.47 -9.80
CA MET A 117 -5.79 1.32 -8.99
C MET A 117 -7.02 1.60 -8.12
N ARG A 118 -7.04 2.73 -7.41
CA ARG A 118 -8.22 3.21 -6.68
C ARG A 118 -9.43 3.26 -7.61
N ASP A 119 -9.30 3.89 -8.77
CA ASP A 119 -10.41 4.08 -9.69
C ASP A 119 -10.91 2.75 -10.27
N ALA A 120 -10.01 1.80 -10.53
CA ALA A 120 -10.37 0.46 -11.01
C ALA A 120 -11.16 -0.33 -9.97
N TYR A 121 -10.70 -0.34 -8.71
CA TYR A 121 -11.45 -0.98 -7.62
C TYR A 121 -12.80 -0.30 -7.37
N GLY A 122 -12.86 1.03 -7.44
CA GLY A 122 -14.11 1.79 -7.34
C GLY A 122 -15.10 1.45 -8.46
N ARG A 123 -14.63 1.36 -9.72
CA ARG A 123 -15.47 0.93 -10.85
C ARG A 123 -15.99 -0.50 -10.67
N ALA A 124 -15.15 -1.43 -10.21
CA ALA A 124 -15.57 -2.81 -9.95
C ALA A 124 -16.63 -2.87 -8.84
N ARG A 125 -16.41 -2.14 -7.74
CA ARG A 125 -17.37 -1.98 -6.63
C ARG A 125 -18.72 -1.48 -7.16
N ASP A 126 -18.73 -0.38 -7.89
CA ASP A 126 -19.95 0.27 -8.37
C ASP A 126 -20.68 -0.61 -9.39
N THR A 127 -19.94 -1.33 -10.24
CA THR A 127 -20.51 -2.30 -11.18
C THR A 127 -21.23 -3.41 -10.44
N ILE A 128 -20.61 -4.01 -9.43
CA ILE A 128 -21.19 -5.08 -8.62
C ILE A 128 -22.38 -4.58 -7.81
N ASP A 129 -22.30 -3.36 -7.26
CA ASP A 129 -23.41 -2.73 -6.56
C ASP A 129 -24.61 -2.44 -7.48
N GLY A 130 -24.36 -2.23 -8.77
CA GLY A 130 -25.41 -2.09 -9.78
C GLY A 130 -26.10 -3.40 -10.18
N LEU A 131 -25.57 -4.56 -9.84
CA LEU A 131 -26.13 -5.85 -10.28
C LEU A 131 -27.43 -6.20 -9.55
N SER A 132 -28.36 -6.78 -10.31
CA SER A 132 -29.57 -7.41 -9.77
C SER A 132 -29.24 -8.77 -9.16
N THR A 133 -29.82 -9.05 -8.00
CA THR A 133 -29.66 -10.32 -7.28
C THR A 133 -30.81 -11.30 -7.55
N GLY A 134 -31.78 -10.93 -8.40
CA GLY A 134 -32.97 -11.72 -8.70
C GLY A 134 -32.72 -12.91 -9.64
N GLN A 135 -31.60 -12.92 -10.36
CA GLN A 135 -31.19 -14.01 -11.24
C GLN A 135 -29.76 -14.41 -10.89
N PRO A 136 -29.55 -15.50 -10.12
CA PRO A 136 -28.23 -15.87 -9.61
C PRO A 136 -27.15 -16.01 -10.69
N ALA A 137 -27.47 -16.67 -11.81
CA ALA A 137 -26.53 -16.83 -12.91
C ALA A 137 -26.06 -15.47 -13.48
N ALA A 138 -27.01 -14.59 -13.79
CA ALA A 138 -26.70 -13.26 -14.32
C ALA A 138 -25.92 -12.39 -13.32
N PHE A 139 -26.20 -12.52 -12.02
CA PHE A 139 -25.42 -11.85 -10.98
C PHE A 139 -23.95 -12.28 -11.01
N TYR A 140 -23.69 -13.59 -10.96
CA TYR A 140 -22.31 -14.10 -10.93
C TYR A 140 -21.58 -13.90 -12.28
N ASP A 141 -22.29 -13.89 -13.40
CA ASP A 141 -21.73 -13.47 -14.69
C ASP A 141 -21.28 -12.01 -14.66
N GLY A 142 -22.12 -11.12 -14.13
CA GLY A 142 -21.79 -9.71 -13.95
C GLY A 142 -20.58 -9.49 -13.03
N VAL A 143 -20.50 -10.24 -11.93
CA VAL A 143 -19.32 -10.18 -11.04
C VAL A 143 -18.05 -10.61 -11.77
N ARG A 144 -18.08 -11.71 -12.53
CA ARG A 144 -16.93 -12.15 -13.33
C ARG A 144 -16.49 -11.10 -14.34
N ALA A 145 -17.43 -10.48 -15.06
CA ALA A 145 -17.12 -9.42 -16.02
C ALA A 145 -16.50 -8.17 -15.35
N ALA A 146 -16.97 -7.81 -14.16
CA ALA A 146 -16.38 -6.72 -13.37
C ALA A 146 -14.93 -7.04 -12.96
N VAL A 147 -14.68 -8.26 -12.48
CA VAL A 147 -13.32 -8.73 -12.11
C VAL A 147 -12.40 -8.82 -13.32
N GLU A 148 -12.88 -9.30 -14.46
CA GLU A 148 -12.10 -9.32 -15.70
C GLU A 148 -11.71 -7.91 -16.17
N THR A 149 -12.63 -6.95 -16.05
CA THR A 149 -12.36 -5.55 -16.39
C THR A 149 -11.32 -4.97 -15.44
N LEU A 150 -11.48 -5.20 -14.13
CA LEU A 150 -10.51 -4.80 -13.13
C LEU A 150 -9.11 -5.35 -13.43
N ASN A 151 -8.98 -6.63 -13.79
CA ASN A 151 -7.68 -7.23 -14.11
C ASN A 151 -7.01 -6.55 -15.32
N LYS A 152 -7.78 -6.23 -16.36
CA LYS A 152 -7.27 -5.49 -17.52
C LYS A 152 -6.79 -4.08 -17.14
N GLU A 153 -7.55 -3.41 -16.29
CA GLU A 153 -7.18 -2.07 -15.80
C GLU A 153 -5.97 -2.12 -14.86
N TYR A 154 -5.86 -3.16 -14.05
CA TYR A 154 -4.70 -3.44 -13.19
C TYR A 154 -3.43 -3.59 -14.05
N ASP A 155 -3.47 -4.44 -15.07
CA ASP A 155 -2.34 -4.65 -15.99
C ASP A 155 -1.95 -3.36 -16.72
N ALA A 156 -2.93 -2.56 -17.14
CA ALA A 156 -2.71 -1.25 -17.77
C ALA A 156 -2.22 -0.16 -16.80
N SER A 157 -2.42 -0.36 -15.49
CA SER A 157 -1.99 0.56 -14.44
C SER A 157 -0.53 0.35 -14.01
N ALA A 158 0.08 -0.77 -14.42
CA ALA A 158 1.47 -1.08 -14.14
C ALA A 158 2.36 0.09 -14.57
N LEU A 159 3.23 0.51 -13.65
CA LEU A 159 4.21 1.55 -13.94
C LEU A 159 5.12 1.08 -15.07
N ASP A 160 5.25 1.90 -16.12
CA ASP A 160 6.32 1.75 -17.09
C ASP A 160 7.64 2.16 -16.43
N THR A 161 8.23 1.22 -15.69
CA THR A 161 9.47 1.45 -14.94
C THR A 161 10.70 1.56 -15.84
N SER A 162 10.58 1.24 -17.13
CA SER A 162 11.69 1.33 -18.09
C SER A 162 12.23 2.76 -18.26
N ARG A 163 11.38 3.77 -18.00
CA ARG A 163 11.73 5.20 -18.04
C ARG A 163 11.98 5.82 -16.66
N LEU A 164 11.78 5.06 -15.59
CA LEU A 164 11.91 5.50 -14.19
C LEU A 164 13.20 4.97 -13.55
N ASN A 165 14.20 4.65 -14.38
CA ASN A 165 15.43 3.98 -13.98
C ASN A 165 16.40 4.92 -13.25
N SER A 166 16.17 5.14 -11.96
CA SER A 166 17.15 5.75 -11.06
C SER A 166 17.89 4.65 -10.30
N GLU A 167 19.19 4.48 -10.58
CA GLU A 167 20.03 3.46 -9.91
C GLU A 167 20.10 3.65 -8.39
N GLU A 168 20.05 4.91 -7.95
CA GLU A 168 20.04 5.24 -6.53
C GLU A 168 18.72 4.82 -5.86
N LEU A 169 17.57 5.09 -6.49
CA LEU A 169 16.28 4.65 -5.95
C LEU A 169 16.14 3.13 -5.98
N LYS A 170 16.61 2.45 -7.03
CA LYS A 170 16.64 0.98 -7.08
C LYS A 170 17.41 0.41 -5.89
N ARG A 171 18.63 0.89 -5.67
CA ARG A 171 19.45 0.48 -4.52
C ARG A 171 18.73 0.76 -3.19
N ALA A 172 18.12 1.93 -3.06
CA ALA A 172 17.36 2.28 -1.86
C ALA A 172 16.21 1.29 -1.59
N PHE A 173 15.40 0.95 -2.61
CA PHE A 173 14.33 -0.03 -2.48
C PHE A 173 14.83 -1.44 -2.14
N ASP A 174 16.00 -1.84 -2.64
CA ASP A 174 16.61 -3.15 -2.32
C ASP A 174 17.18 -3.22 -0.90
N GLU A 175 17.70 -2.10 -0.39
CA GLU A 175 18.40 -2.05 0.89
C GLU A 175 17.47 -1.88 2.09
N VAL A 176 16.39 -1.10 1.96
CA VAL A 176 15.55 -0.74 3.11
C VAL A 176 14.74 -1.93 3.65
N PRO A 177 14.71 -2.17 4.98
CA PRO A 177 13.99 -3.30 5.57
C PRO A 177 12.48 -3.30 5.29
N GLU A 178 11.87 -2.13 5.14
CA GLU A 178 10.43 -1.96 4.94
C GLU A 178 9.93 -2.54 3.60
N CYS A 179 10.83 -2.75 2.64
CA CYS A 179 10.52 -3.34 1.34
C CYS A 179 10.67 -4.86 1.29
N ARG A 180 11.03 -5.51 2.41
CA ARG A 180 11.28 -6.95 2.50
C ARG A 180 10.08 -7.75 3.01
#